data_AF-A0A7L4CYL5-F1
#
_entry.id   AF-A0A7L4CYL5-F1
#
_cell.length_a   1.000
_cell.length_b   1.000
_cell.length_c   1.000
_cell.angle_alpha   90.00
_cell.angle_beta   90.00
_cell.angle_gamma   90.00
#
_symmetry.space_group_name_H-M   'P 1'
#
loop_
_entity.id
_entity.type
_entity.pdbx_description
1 polymer ?
#
loop_
_entity_poly.entity_id
_entity_poly.type
_entity_poly.pdbx_seq_one_letter_code
_entity_poly.pdbx_strand_id
1 'polypeptide(L)'
;PALCPPNQVLAESGPGRCGFLWRWFDELYVLLDLLLQQHCLARCSASFSENFYSLKRIPTGECRQWPLATAGLPRRQHWKSLLLLVLVPYLKGKLEKLVSSLREEDEYSIHPPSSSWKRFYRAFLAAYPFVNMTWEGWFLIQQLCYILGKAQHHSPMLRLAGVCLVRLTAQDIQALEKRSAGDTSSPTLSIKTQLQSAVRKALGGIAFSLSTSLSVSMFFLQFLDWWYSSENQETIKSLTALPTPPPPVHLDNGATSALLPKLKTVCPLCRKIRVNATALSTSGFVFCYRCVYTYVKTHQRCPVTGYATELQHLVKLYSPES
;
A
#
# COMPACT_ATOMS: atom_id res chain seq x y z
N PRO A 1 -3.07 -2.01 2.36
CA PRO A 1 -2.37 -1.10 3.29
C PRO A 1 -2.75 -1.31 4.77
N ALA A 2 -4.04 -1.25 5.13
CA ALA A 2 -4.51 -1.30 6.53
C ALA A 2 -4.38 -2.64 7.27
N LEU A 3 -4.17 -3.76 6.55
CA LEU A 3 -4.02 -5.09 7.15
C LEU A 3 -2.55 -5.51 7.36
N CYS A 4 -1.58 -4.74 6.87
CA CYS A 4 -0.15 -5.05 7.09
C CYS A 4 0.24 -4.98 8.57
N PRO A 5 -0.10 -3.92 9.34
CA PRO A 5 0.32 -3.81 10.74
C PRO A 5 -0.17 -4.94 11.65
N PRO A 6 -1.48 -5.33 11.67
CA PRO A 6 -1.96 -6.38 12.57
C PRO A 6 -1.44 -7.76 12.18
N ASN A 7 -1.25 -8.02 10.89
CA ASN A 7 -0.70 -9.29 10.42
C ASN A 7 0.82 -9.41 10.71
N GLN A 8 1.55 -8.28 10.79
CA GLN A 8 2.96 -8.28 11.18
C GLN A 8 3.12 -8.69 12.65
N VAL A 9 2.27 -8.14 13.51
CA VAL A 9 2.21 -8.47 14.94
C VAL A 9 1.78 -9.94 15.16
N LEU A 10 0.85 -10.45 14.35
CA LEU A 10 0.48 -11.88 14.36
C LEU A 10 1.60 -12.79 13.83
N ALA A 11 2.39 -12.33 12.86
CA ALA A 11 3.51 -13.09 12.32
C ALA A 11 4.68 -13.18 13.31
N GLU A 12 4.94 -12.11 14.08
CA GLU A 12 5.96 -12.07 15.13
C GLU A 12 5.60 -12.94 16.35
N SER A 13 4.30 -13.07 16.67
CA SER A 13 3.83 -13.90 17.80
C SER A 13 3.77 -15.42 17.49
N GLY A 14 3.87 -15.83 16.22
CA GLY A 14 3.75 -17.23 15.81
C GLY A 14 4.50 -17.60 14.51
N PRO A 15 5.84 -17.59 14.49
CA PRO A 15 6.64 -17.68 13.26
C PRO A 15 6.46 -19.01 12.49
N GLY A 16 6.12 -20.11 13.17
CA GLY A 16 6.05 -21.44 12.57
C GLY A 16 4.84 -21.72 11.66
N ARG A 17 3.68 -21.09 11.90
CA ARG A 17 2.45 -21.29 11.08
C ARG A 17 2.07 -20.06 10.27
N CYS A 18 2.31 -18.86 10.79
CA CYS A 18 1.90 -17.60 10.16
C CYS A 18 2.90 -17.08 9.12
N GLY A 19 4.14 -17.57 9.10
CA GLY A 19 5.16 -17.14 8.14
C GLY A 19 4.82 -17.44 6.67
N PHE A 20 4.13 -18.54 6.38
CA PHE A 20 3.68 -18.86 5.02
C PHE A 20 2.57 -17.90 4.56
N LEU A 21 1.58 -17.65 5.43
CA LEU A 21 0.48 -16.73 5.16
C LEU A 21 0.98 -15.30 4.93
N TRP A 22 1.99 -14.87 5.69
CA TRP A 22 2.61 -13.57 5.52
C TRP A 22 3.31 -13.41 4.15
N ARG A 23 4.05 -14.44 3.71
CA ARG A 23 4.76 -14.40 2.42
C ARG A 23 3.81 -14.36 1.23
N TRP A 24 2.66 -15.01 1.33
CA TRP A 24 1.63 -15.07 0.28
C TRP A 24 0.49 -14.07 0.49
N PHE A 25 0.63 -13.15 1.44
CA PHE A 25 -0.46 -12.24 1.84
C PHE A 25 -0.99 -11.41 0.67
N ASP A 26 -0.09 -10.82 -0.12
CA ASP A 26 -0.48 -10.03 -1.29
C ASP A 26 -1.30 -10.88 -2.30
N GLU A 27 -0.89 -12.13 -2.54
CA GLU A 27 -1.57 -13.02 -3.49
C GLU A 27 -2.93 -13.50 -2.95
N LEU A 28 -3.01 -13.79 -1.65
CA LEU A 28 -4.25 -14.15 -0.97
C LEU A 28 -5.25 -12.99 -0.96
N TYR A 29 -4.78 -11.76 -0.73
CA TYR A 29 -5.62 -10.56 -0.77
C TYR A 29 -6.22 -10.37 -2.17
N VAL A 30 -5.41 -10.51 -3.22
CA VAL A 30 -5.86 -10.39 -4.63
C VAL A 30 -6.86 -11.48 -4.99
N LEU A 31 -6.64 -12.71 -4.54
CA LEU A 31 -7.59 -13.81 -4.76
C LEU A 31 -8.94 -13.52 -4.08
N LEU A 32 -8.92 -13.03 -2.84
CA LEU A 32 -10.14 -12.70 -2.10
C LEU A 32 -10.87 -11.51 -2.73
N ASP A 33 -10.15 -10.47 -3.14
CA ASP A 33 -10.71 -9.32 -3.87
C ASP A 33 -11.30 -9.76 -5.22
N LEU A 34 -10.64 -10.65 -5.96
CA LEU A 34 -11.17 -11.23 -7.20
C LEU A 34 -12.48 -11.99 -6.97
N LEU A 35 -12.55 -12.84 -5.95
CA LEU A 35 -13.76 -13.59 -5.62
C LEU A 35 -14.91 -12.66 -5.20
N LEU A 36 -14.61 -11.67 -4.37
CA LEU A 36 -15.57 -10.66 -3.93
C LEU A 36 -16.12 -9.87 -5.10
N GLN A 37 -15.25 -9.33 -5.96
CA GLN A 37 -15.65 -8.54 -7.11
C GLN A 37 -16.38 -9.37 -8.16
N GLN A 38 -15.97 -10.62 -8.39
CA GLN A 38 -16.68 -11.55 -9.27
C GLN A 38 -18.10 -11.80 -8.77
N HIS A 39 -18.28 -11.99 -7.45
CA HIS A 39 -19.59 -12.16 -6.85
C HIS A 39 -20.48 -10.92 -7.00
N CYS A 40 -19.94 -9.74 -6.68
CA CYS A 40 -20.66 -8.47 -6.81
C CYS A 40 -21.04 -8.15 -8.26
N LEU A 41 -20.12 -8.31 -9.21
CA LEU A 41 -20.40 -8.05 -10.63
C LEU A 41 -21.44 -9.03 -11.20
N ALA A 42 -21.39 -10.31 -10.79
CA ALA A 42 -22.34 -11.31 -11.26
C ALA A 42 -23.76 -11.13 -10.69
N ARG A 43 -23.89 -10.59 -9.47
CA ARG A 43 -25.19 -10.40 -8.81
C ARG A 43 -25.80 -9.01 -9.04
N CYS A 44 -25.00 -7.97 -8.93
CA CYS A 44 -25.46 -6.58 -8.89
C CYS A 44 -25.02 -5.76 -10.10
N SER A 45 -24.28 -6.34 -11.05
CA SER A 45 -23.70 -5.60 -12.19
C SER A 45 -22.85 -4.38 -11.75
N ALA A 46 -22.23 -4.48 -10.57
CA ALA A 46 -21.49 -3.41 -9.91
C ALA A 46 -20.29 -3.98 -9.15
N SER A 47 -19.23 -3.19 -8.98
CA SER A 47 -18.16 -3.53 -8.04
C SER A 47 -18.68 -3.49 -6.58
N PHE A 48 -17.92 -4.05 -5.65
CA PHE A 48 -18.28 -4.01 -4.23
C PHE A 48 -18.49 -2.58 -3.72
N SER A 49 -17.55 -1.67 -4.03
CA SER A 49 -17.64 -0.26 -3.65
C SER A 49 -18.78 0.46 -4.37
N GLU A 50 -19.01 0.19 -5.65
CA GLU A 50 -20.12 0.76 -6.41
C GLU A 50 -21.48 0.35 -5.84
N ASN A 51 -21.63 -0.93 -5.48
CA ASN A 51 -22.84 -1.44 -4.86
C ASN A 51 -23.11 -0.77 -3.50
N PHE A 52 -22.07 -0.53 -2.70
CA PHE A 52 -22.18 0.22 -1.45
C PHE A 52 -22.71 1.65 -1.67
N TYR A 53 -22.28 2.32 -2.73
CA TYR A 53 -22.77 3.65 -3.12
C TYR A 53 -24.02 3.63 -4.01
N SER A 54 -24.70 2.49 -4.15
CA SER A 54 -25.90 2.35 -4.99
C SER A 54 -25.68 2.76 -6.45
N LEU A 55 -24.54 2.38 -7.02
CA LEU A 55 -24.15 2.57 -8.42
C LEU A 55 -24.14 1.23 -9.16
N LYS A 56 -24.47 1.25 -10.45
CA LYS A 56 -24.40 0.09 -11.37
C LYS A 56 -23.61 0.41 -12.63
N ARG A 57 -22.95 -0.61 -13.20
CA ARG A 57 -22.24 -0.53 -14.48
C ARG A 57 -23.16 -0.90 -15.63
N ILE A 58 -23.10 -0.11 -16.70
CA ILE A 58 -23.87 -0.34 -17.92
C ILE A 58 -22.93 -0.29 -19.13
N PRO A 59 -23.08 -1.17 -20.14
CA PRO A 59 -22.39 -1.03 -21.43
C PRO A 59 -22.54 0.39 -21.99
N THR A 60 -21.43 1.00 -22.42
CA THR A 60 -21.46 2.22 -23.23
C THR A 60 -21.94 1.85 -24.64
N GLY A 61 -23.22 2.08 -24.94
CA GLY A 61 -23.85 1.83 -26.24
C GLY A 61 -25.29 2.34 -26.27
N GLU A 62 -25.76 2.76 -27.45
CA GLU A 62 -27.10 3.34 -27.68
C GLU A 62 -28.22 2.37 -27.27
N CYS A 63 -28.69 2.49 -26.03
CA CYS A 63 -29.94 1.90 -25.61
C CYS A 63 -30.76 2.98 -24.91
N ARG A 64 -31.87 3.37 -25.54
CA ARG A 64 -32.89 4.28 -24.97
C ARG A 64 -33.48 3.76 -23.65
N GLN A 65 -33.24 2.49 -23.30
CA GLN A 65 -33.70 1.84 -22.07
C GLN A 65 -32.53 1.12 -21.39
N TRP A 66 -32.33 1.47 -20.13
CA TRP A 66 -31.25 0.92 -19.31
C TRP A 66 -31.61 -0.51 -18.88
N PRO A 67 -30.72 -1.51 -19.09
CA PRO A 67 -30.96 -2.85 -18.58
C PRO A 67 -31.18 -2.84 -17.07
N LEU A 68 -32.10 -3.68 -16.59
CA LEU A 68 -32.24 -3.95 -15.17
C LEU A 68 -30.92 -4.48 -14.61
N ALA A 69 -30.58 -4.10 -13.37
CA ALA A 69 -29.34 -4.54 -12.70
C ALA A 69 -29.19 -6.07 -12.68
N THR A 70 -30.31 -6.80 -12.69
CA THR A 70 -30.40 -8.26 -12.71
C THR A 70 -29.97 -8.91 -14.03
N ALA A 71 -30.00 -8.18 -15.14
CA ALA A 71 -29.67 -8.69 -16.47
C ALA A 71 -28.18 -9.02 -16.65
N GLY A 72 -27.31 -8.46 -15.79
CA GLY A 72 -25.86 -8.70 -15.84
C GLY A 72 -25.16 -7.90 -16.95
N LEU A 73 -23.83 -7.79 -16.83
CA LEU A 73 -23.00 -7.26 -17.90
C LEU A 73 -22.72 -8.34 -18.96
N PRO A 74 -22.53 -7.95 -20.24
CA PRO A 74 -22.09 -8.89 -21.27
C PRO A 74 -20.71 -9.45 -20.91
N ARG A 75 -20.48 -10.75 -21.19
CA ARG A 75 -19.26 -11.49 -20.78
C ARG A 75 -17.95 -10.74 -21.03
N ARG A 76 -17.82 -10.08 -22.19
CA ARG A 76 -16.60 -9.32 -22.55
C ARG A 76 -16.36 -8.14 -21.60
N GLN A 77 -17.39 -7.35 -21.29
CA GLN A 77 -17.28 -6.18 -20.40
C GLN A 77 -17.19 -6.60 -18.94
N HIS A 78 -17.85 -7.71 -18.56
CA HIS A 78 -17.71 -8.33 -17.25
C HIS A 78 -16.26 -8.70 -16.95
N TRP A 79 -15.62 -9.45 -17.84
CA TRP A 79 -14.21 -9.84 -17.68
C TRP A 79 -13.24 -8.66 -17.75
N LYS A 80 -13.46 -7.69 -18.67
CA LYS A 80 -12.65 -6.46 -18.71
C LYS A 80 -12.76 -5.68 -17.41
N SER A 81 -13.98 -5.51 -16.90
CA SER A 81 -14.26 -4.83 -15.64
C SER A 81 -13.56 -5.49 -14.46
N LEU A 82 -13.67 -6.81 -14.35
CA LEU A 82 -13.03 -7.60 -13.31
C LEU A 82 -11.51 -7.50 -13.38
N LEU A 83 -10.95 -7.68 -14.58
CA LEU A 83 -9.51 -7.60 -14.79
C LEU A 83 -8.97 -6.22 -14.43
N LEU A 84 -9.61 -5.14 -14.91
CA LEU A 84 -9.15 -3.77 -14.65
C LEU A 84 -9.27 -3.39 -13.17
N LEU A 85 -10.28 -3.88 -12.46
CA LEU A 85 -10.45 -3.59 -11.03
C LEU A 85 -9.42 -4.30 -10.14
N VAL A 86 -9.05 -5.55 -10.45
CA VAL A 86 -8.14 -6.34 -9.60
C VAL A 86 -6.69 -6.21 -10.06
N LEU A 87 -6.43 -6.36 -11.36
CA LEU A 87 -5.08 -6.48 -11.89
C LEU A 87 -4.32 -5.16 -11.82
N VAL A 88 -4.98 -4.04 -12.13
CA VAL A 88 -4.32 -2.73 -12.19
C VAL A 88 -3.81 -2.27 -10.81
N PRO A 89 -4.61 -2.27 -9.73
CA PRO A 89 -4.08 -1.90 -8.42
C PRO A 89 -3.02 -2.88 -7.92
N TYR A 90 -3.14 -4.17 -8.23
CA TYR A 90 -2.10 -5.16 -7.88
C TYR A 90 -0.77 -4.88 -8.60
N LEU A 91 -0.81 -4.67 -9.92
CA LEU A 91 0.37 -4.36 -10.71
C LEU A 91 1.00 -3.03 -10.30
N LYS A 92 0.18 -1.99 -10.06
CA LYS A 92 0.67 -0.69 -9.57
C LYS A 92 1.37 -0.85 -8.22
N GLY A 93 0.75 -1.57 -7.28
CA GLY A 93 1.33 -1.82 -5.97
C GLY A 93 2.63 -2.64 -6.01
N LYS A 94 2.71 -3.68 -6.86
CA LYS A 94 3.97 -4.43 -7.05
C LYS A 94 5.04 -3.57 -7.71
N LEU A 95 4.68 -2.72 -8.68
CA LEU A 95 5.62 -1.82 -9.34
C LEU A 95 6.19 -0.80 -8.35
N GLU A 96 5.35 -0.21 -7.49
CA GLU A 96 5.77 0.72 -6.44
C GLU A 96 6.73 0.06 -5.44
N LYS A 97 6.42 -1.16 -4.97
CA LYS A 97 7.31 -1.93 -4.07
C LYS A 97 8.66 -2.26 -4.74
N LEU A 98 8.64 -2.60 -6.03
CA LEU A 98 9.87 -2.84 -6.80
C LEU A 98 10.69 -1.56 -6.94
N VAL A 99 10.05 -0.44 -7.27
CA VAL A 99 10.74 0.86 -7.40
C VAL A 99 11.31 1.33 -6.06
N SER A 100 10.59 1.13 -4.95
CA SER A 100 11.07 1.53 -3.62
C SER A 100 12.27 0.69 -3.18
N SER A 101 12.19 -0.64 -3.27
CA SER A 101 13.30 -1.54 -2.93
C SER A 101 14.55 -1.25 -3.76
N LEU A 102 14.36 -1.02 -5.06
CA LEU A 102 15.43 -0.60 -5.94
C LEU A 102 16.04 0.75 -5.51
N ARG A 103 15.21 1.78 -5.28
CA ARG A 103 15.69 3.10 -4.85
C ARG A 103 16.50 3.02 -3.56
N GLU A 104 16.05 2.21 -2.60
CA GLU A 104 16.78 1.92 -1.37
C GLU A 104 18.16 1.29 -1.68
N GLU A 105 18.24 0.30 -2.56
CA GLU A 105 19.52 -0.33 -2.94
C GLU A 105 20.52 0.67 -3.59
N ASP A 106 20.08 1.58 -4.47
CA ASP A 106 20.97 2.61 -5.05
C ASP A 106 21.45 3.58 -3.97
N GLU A 107 20.59 3.92 -3.01
CA GLU A 107 20.88 4.82 -1.91
C GLU A 107 21.81 4.20 -0.85
N TYR A 108 21.69 2.89 -0.57
CA TYR A 108 22.60 2.14 0.29
C TYR A 108 23.93 1.83 -0.41
N SER A 109 24.06 1.99 -1.73
CA SER A 109 25.36 1.98 -2.44
C SER A 109 26.23 0.73 -2.24
N ILE A 110 25.65 -0.37 -1.75
CA ILE A 110 26.28 -1.68 -1.61
C ILE A 110 25.79 -2.51 -2.78
N HIS A 111 26.50 -2.57 -3.91
CA HIS A 111 26.48 -3.70 -4.85
C HIS A 111 27.56 -3.58 -5.97
N PRO A 112 27.96 -4.71 -6.59
CA PRO A 112 29.29 -4.98 -7.20
C PRO A 112 29.32 -4.68 -8.74
N PRO A 113 30.20 -5.28 -9.58
CA PRO A 113 30.87 -4.57 -10.68
C PRO A 113 29.96 -4.16 -11.86
N SER A 114 30.45 -3.23 -12.68
CA SER A 114 29.76 -2.54 -13.78
C SER A 114 29.20 -3.45 -14.88
N SER A 115 27.89 -3.43 -15.08
CA SER A 115 27.16 -4.10 -16.18
C SER A 115 26.12 -3.18 -16.83
N SER A 116 25.78 -3.44 -18.10
CA SER A 116 24.77 -2.75 -18.92
C SER A 116 23.40 -2.63 -18.22
N TRP A 117 23.06 -3.62 -17.39
CA TRP A 117 21.84 -3.62 -16.57
C TRP A 117 21.73 -2.40 -15.65
N LYS A 118 22.85 -1.87 -15.14
CA LYS A 118 22.86 -0.69 -14.27
C LYS A 118 22.46 0.60 -14.99
N ARG A 119 22.79 0.73 -16.29
CA ARG A 119 22.37 1.88 -17.10
C ARG A 119 20.87 1.85 -17.35
N PHE A 120 20.35 0.68 -17.74
CA PHE A 120 18.91 0.47 -17.90
C PHE A 120 18.16 0.76 -16.59
N TYR A 121 18.67 0.21 -15.49
CA TYR A 121 18.11 0.40 -14.15
C TYR A 121 18.02 1.87 -13.73
N ARG A 122 19.11 2.64 -13.88
CA ARG A 122 19.11 4.07 -13.55
C ARG A 122 18.20 4.88 -14.47
N ALA A 123 18.18 4.54 -15.75
CA ALA A 123 17.25 5.16 -16.70
C ALA A 123 15.80 4.86 -16.33
N PHE A 124 15.49 3.63 -15.89
CA PHE A 124 14.17 3.24 -15.42
C PHE A 124 13.75 4.01 -14.16
N LEU A 125 14.61 4.11 -13.14
CA LEU A 125 14.31 4.91 -11.94
C LEU A 125 14.14 6.39 -12.26
N ALA A 126 14.93 6.94 -13.18
CA ALA A 126 14.78 8.32 -13.62
C ALA A 126 13.50 8.54 -14.44
N ALA A 127 13.06 7.55 -15.21
CA ALA A 127 11.85 7.62 -16.02
C ALA A 127 10.56 7.43 -15.20
N TYR A 128 10.59 6.61 -14.14
CA TYR A 128 9.44 6.30 -13.29
C TYR A 128 8.63 7.52 -12.82
N PRO A 129 9.22 8.61 -12.27
CA PRO A 129 8.44 9.77 -11.84
C PRO A 129 7.69 10.44 -12.99
N PHE A 130 8.24 10.47 -14.20
CA PHE A 130 7.55 11.00 -15.38
C PHE A 130 6.42 10.08 -15.83
N VAL A 131 6.63 8.77 -15.80
CA VAL A 131 5.57 7.79 -16.10
C VAL A 131 4.43 7.89 -15.08
N ASN A 132 4.75 8.00 -13.80
CA ASN A 132 3.73 8.20 -12.76
C ASN A 132 3.01 9.56 -12.92
N MET A 133 3.74 10.64 -13.22
CA MET A 133 3.16 11.95 -13.47
C MET A 133 2.21 11.95 -14.67
N THR A 134 2.59 11.29 -15.77
CA THR A 134 1.72 11.16 -16.95
C THR A 134 0.50 10.29 -16.69
N TRP A 135 0.65 9.20 -15.92
CA TRP A 135 -0.46 8.34 -15.49
C TRP A 135 -1.49 9.11 -14.64
N GLU A 136 -1.03 9.79 -13.58
CA GLU A 136 -1.90 10.57 -12.69
C GLU A 136 -2.48 11.80 -13.43
N GLY A 137 -1.69 12.44 -14.29
CA GLY A 137 -2.15 13.52 -15.16
C GLY A 137 -3.27 13.09 -16.10
N TRP A 138 -3.19 11.90 -16.69
CA TRP A 138 -4.25 11.34 -17.52
C TRP A 138 -5.55 11.12 -16.73
N PHE A 139 -5.44 10.63 -15.48
CA PHE A 139 -6.59 10.47 -14.60
C PHE A 139 -7.25 11.82 -14.27
N LEU A 140 -6.44 12.83 -13.92
CA LEU A 140 -6.91 14.18 -13.60
C LEU A 140 -7.57 14.86 -14.80
N ILE A 141 -6.97 14.78 -15.98
CA ILE A 141 -7.55 15.35 -17.20
C ILE A 141 -8.92 14.72 -17.47
N GLN A 142 -9.04 13.41 -17.31
CA GLN A 142 -10.30 12.73 -17.52
C GLN A 142 -11.37 13.12 -16.50
N GLN A 143 -11.02 13.24 -15.22
CA GLN A 143 -11.92 13.73 -14.18
C GLN A 143 -12.37 15.17 -14.46
N LEU A 144 -11.46 16.04 -14.88
CA LEU A 144 -11.78 17.42 -15.26
C LEU A 144 -12.74 17.46 -16.46
N CYS A 145 -12.48 16.65 -17.50
CA CYS A 145 -13.40 16.52 -18.63
C CYS A 145 -14.78 15.99 -18.22
N TYR A 146 -14.84 15.10 -17.22
CA TYR A 146 -16.10 14.58 -16.68
C TYR A 146 -16.89 15.66 -15.93
N ILE A 147 -16.22 16.42 -15.06
CA ILE A 147 -16.83 17.55 -14.32
C ILE A 147 -17.32 18.64 -15.28
N LEU A 148 -16.57 18.92 -16.35
CA LEU A 148 -16.96 19.86 -17.41
C LEU A 148 -18.07 19.31 -18.34
N GLY A 149 -18.56 18.10 -18.10
CA GLY A 149 -19.61 17.46 -18.91
C GLY A 149 -19.19 17.02 -20.31
N LYS A 150 -17.90 17.09 -20.65
CA LYS A 150 -17.37 16.68 -21.96
C LYS A 150 -17.12 15.17 -22.07
N ALA A 151 -16.91 14.48 -20.96
CA ALA A 151 -16.70 13.04 -20.91
C ALA A 151 -17.82 12.34 -20.13
N GLN A 152 -18.23 11.15 -20.58
CA GLN A 152 -19.22 10.33 -19.86
C GLN A 152 -18.61 9.53 -18.71
N HIS A 153 -17.27 9.36 -18.70
CA HIS A 153 -16.55 8.49 -17.76
C HIS A 153 -15.61 9.30 -16.87
N HIS A 154 -15.73 9.15 -15.56
CA HIS A 154 -14.86 9.82 -14.58
C HIS A 154 -13.46 9.19 -14.48
N SER A 155 -13.29 7.91 -14.84
CA SER A 155 -11.99 7.22 -14.76
C SER A 155 -11.61 6.51 -16.07
N PRO A 156 -10.31 6.47 -16.42
CA PRO A 156 -9.82 5.85 -17.65
C PRO A 156 -10.04 4.34 -17.67
N MET A 157 -9.98 3.71 -16.50
CA MET A 157 -10.28 2.30 -16.32
C MET A 157 -11.68 1.95 -16.80
N LEU A 158 -12.70 2.75 -16.45
CA LEU A 158 -14.07 2.52 -16.88
C LEU A 158 -14.25 2.77 -18.39
N ARG A 159 -13.56 3.78 -18.92
CA ARG A 159 -13.52 4.04 -20.37
C ARG A 159 -12.94 2.84 -21.13
N LEU A 160 -11.85 2.25 -20.64
CA LEU A 160 -11.22 1.06 -21.23
C LEU A 160 -12.10 -0.20 -21.10
N ALA A 161 -12.83 -0.32 -19.98
CA ALA A 161 -13.82 -1.38 -19.79
C ALA A 161 -15.06 -1.22 -20.70
N GLY A 162 -15.30 -0.01 -21.22
CA GLY A 162 -16.45 0.31 -22.06
C GLY A 162 -17.77 0.33 -21.29
N VAL A 163 -17.72 0.76 -20.02
CA VAL A 163 -18.87 0.78 -19.12
C VAL A 163 -19.04 2.16 -18.49
N CYS A 164 -20.28 2.61 -18.34
CA CYS A 164 -20.65 3.83 -17.63
C CYS A 164 -21.23 3.48 -16.25
N LEU A 165 -21.03 4.36 -15.26
CA LEU A 165 -21.70 4.25 -13.97
C LEU A 165 -23.00 5.04 -13.99
N VAL A 166 -24.08 4.41 -13.53
CA VAL A 166 -25.40 5.01 -13.38
C VAL A 166 -25.93 4.69 -11.99
N ARG A 167 -26.72 5.59 -11.42
CA ARG A 167 -27.37 5.37 -10.13
C ARG A 167 -28.39 4.23 -10.22
N LEU A 168 -28.48 3.43 -9.16
CA LEU A 168 -29.46 2.35 -9.06
C LEU A 168 -30.88 2.92 -8.99
N THR A 169 -31.77 2.43 -9.85
CA THR A 169 -33.18 2.89 -9.90
C THR A 169 -34.04 2.06 -8.94
N ALA A 170 -35.16 2.61 -8.45
CA ALA A 170 -36.09 1.87 -7.57
C ALA A 170 -36.56 0.53 -8.17
N GLN A 171 -36.73 0.47 -9.49
CA GLN A 171 -37.06 -0.77 -10.22
C GLN A 171 -35.95 -1.83 -10.14
N ASP A 172 -34.68 -1.41 -10.12
CA ASP A 172 -33.55 -2.32 -9.96
C ASP A 172 -33.50 -2.90 -8.55
N ILE A 173 -33.79 -2.09 -7.53
CA ILE A 173 -33.83 -2.51 -6.12
C ILE A 173 -34.89 -3.59 -5.94
N GLN A 174 -36.11 -3.36 -6.45
CA GLN A 174 -37.19 -4.35 -6.39
C GLN A 174 -36.85 -5.63 -7.15
N ALA A 175 -36.17 -5.53 -8.30
CA ALA A 175 -35.74 -6.69 -9.06
C ALA A 175 -34.66 -7.51 -8.32
N LEU A 176 -33.76 -6.83 -7.59
CA LEU A 176 -32.73 -7.46 -6.77
C LEU A 176 -33.33 -8.14 -5.54
N GLU A 177 -34.28 -7.48 -4.85
CA GLU A 177 -35.04 -8.05 -3.74
C GLU A 177 -35.80 -9.31 -4.16
N LYS A 178 -36.52 -9.26 -5.28
CA LYS A 178 -37.24 -10.42 -5.84
C LYS A 178 -36.30 -11.60 -6.16
N ARG A 179 -35.10 -11.33 -6.68
CA ARG A 179 -34.09 -12.37 -6.94
C ARG A 179 -33.51 -12.94 -5.66
N SER A 180 -33.24 -12.11 -4.65
CA SER A 180 -32.77 -12.58 -3.34
C SER A 180 -33.82 -13.43 -2.60
N ALA A 181 -35.09 -13.08 -2.76
CA ALA A 181 -36.22 -13.86 -2.28
C ALA A 181 -36.38 -15.17 -3.08
N GLY A 182 -36.21 -15.13 -4.40
CA GLY A 182 -36.25 -16.29 -5.30
C GLY A 182 -35.14 -17.32 -5.08
N ASP A 183 -33.91 -16.87 -4.82
CA ASP A 183 -32.82 -17.76 -4.40
C ASP A 183 -33.14 -18.46 -3.06
N THR A 184 -34.03 -17.88 -2.26
CA THR A 184 -34.53 -18.42 -0.98
C THR A 184 -35.77 -19.32 -1.17
N SER A 185 -36.43 -19.31 -2.33
CA SER A 185 -37.68 -20.02 -2.60
C SER A 185 -37.64 -20.89 -3.86
N SER A 186 -36.72 -21.85 -3.93
CA SER A 186 -36.93 -23.05 -4.77
C SER A 186 -37.58 -24.15 -3.93
N PRO A 187 -38.87 -24.49 -4.15
CA PRO A 187 -39.51 -25.60 -3.46
C PRO A 187 -39.22 -26.87 -4.26
N THR A 188 -38.19 -27.62 -3.87
CA THR A 188 -38.09 -29.03 -4.26
C THR A 188 -37.83 -29.86 -3.01
N LEU A 189 -38.81 -30.73 -2.73
CA LEU A 189 -38.90 -31.69 -1.62
C LEU A 189 -37.55 -32.11 -1.02
N SER A 190 -37.30 -31.78 0.26
CA SER A 190 -36.61 -32.63 1.24
C SER A 190 -36.28 -31.85 2.51
N ILE A 191 -36.51 -32.48 3.67
CA ILE A 191 -36.35 -31.99 5.05
C ILE A 191 -34.97 -31.37 5.35
N LYS A 192 -33.94 -31.62 4.51
CA LYS A 192 -32.63 -30.92 4.52
C LYS A 192 -32.71 -29.40 4.26
N THR A 193 -33.77 -28.92 3.60
CA THR A 193 -33.93 -27.51 3.18
C THR A 193 -34.34 -26.56 4.32
N GLN A 194 -34.95 -27.08 5.38
CA GLN A 194 -35.39 -26.26 6.52
C GLN A 194 -34.20 -25.81 7.38
N LEU A 195 -33.23 -26.72 7.58
CA LEU A 195 -31.94 -26.40 8.21
C LEU A 195 -31.13 -25.45 7.32
N GLN A 196 -31.17 -25.63 6.00
CA GLN A 196 -30.44 -24.78 5.05
C GLN A 196 -31.05 -23.37 4.92
N SER A 197 -32.37 -23.21 5.07
CA SER A 197 -33.03 -21.90 5.08
C SER A 197 -32.84 -21.17 6.41
N ALA A 198 -32.81 -21.88 7.54
CA ALA A 198 -32.42 -21.34 8.84
C ALA A 198 -30.95 -20.90 8.83
N VAL A 199 -30.05 -21.72 8.27
CA VAL A 199 -28.63 -21.37 8.05
C VAL A 199 -28.49 -20.19 7.09
N ARG A 200 -29.30 -20.06 6.03
CA ARG A 200 -29.26 -18.89 5.12
C ARG A 200 -29.82 -17.62 5.76
N LYS A 201 -30.87 -17.70 6.56
CA LYS A 201 -31.38 -16.56 7.34
C LYS A 201 -30.38 -16.13 8.41
N ALA A 202 -29.75 -17.09 9.09
CA ALA A 202 -28.64 -16.83 9.99
C ALA A 202 -27.47 -16.22 9.22
N LEU A 203 -27.08 -16.76 8.07
CA LEU A 203 -25.97 -16.25 7.24
C LEU A 203 -26.27 -14.85 6.67
N GLY A 204 -27.52 -14.54 6.37
CA GLY A 204 -27.96 -13.19 5.97
C GLY A 204 -27.94 -12.19 7.11
N GLY A 205 -28.39 -12.60 8.31
CA GLY A 205 -28.28 -11.80 9.54
C GLY A 205 -26.83 -11.61 9.99
N ILE A 206 -26.01 -12.65 9.86
CA ILE A 206 -24.56 -12.61 10.09
C ILE A 206 -23.92 -11.72 9.03
N ALA A 207 -24.28 -11.80 7.75
CA ALA A 207 -23.72 -10.94 6.70
C ALA A 207 -24.08 -9.46 6.91
N PHE A 208 -25.30 -9.15 7.36
CA PHE A 208 -25.70 -7.79 7.72
C PHE A 208 -24.93 -7.30 8.95
N SER A 209 -24.86 -8.09 10.02
CA SER A 209 -24.05 -7.81 11.21
C SER A 209 -22.57 -7.69 10.90
N LEU A 210 -22.05 -8.51 9.98
CA LEU A 210 -20.67 -8.47 9.49
C LEU A 210 -20.45 -7.18 8.68
N SER A 211 -21.41 -6.77 7.85
CA SER A 211 -21.28 -5.51 7.10
C SER A 211 -21.27 -4.29 8.03
N THR A 212 -22.14 -4.26 9.05
CA THR A 212 -22.14 -3.20 10.06
C THR A 212 -20.88 -3.23 10.91
N SER A 213 -20.44 -4.41 11.34
CA SER A 213 -19.19 -4.60 12.09
C SER A 213 -17.97 -4.22 11.25
N LEU A 214 -17.95 -4.54 9.96
CA LEU A 214 -16.89 -4.14 9.04
C LEU A 214 -16.88 -2.63 8.84
N SER A 215 -18.04 -1.98 8.75
CA SER A 215 -18.12 -0.52 8.70
C SER A 215 -17.62 0.13 9.99
N VAL A 216 -18.00 -0.39 11.16
CA VAL A 216 -17.52 0.10 12.46
C VAL A 216 -16.02 -0.16 12.64
N SER A 217 -15.53 -1.35 12.27
CA SER A 217 -14.09 -1.68 12.29
C SER A 217 -13.31 -0.82 11.30
N MET A 218 -13.84 -0.55 10.11
CA MET A 218 -13.18 0.33 9.14
C MET A 218 -13.05 1.74 9.70
N PHE A 219 -14.12 2.26 10.31
CA PHE A 219 -14.08 3.58 10.95
C PHE A 219 -13.06 3.63 12.10
N PHE A 220 -13.04 2.60 12.95
CA PHE A 220 -12.10 2.53 14.08
C PHE A 220 -10.65 2.36 13.61
N LEU A 221 -10.40 1.56 12.57
CA LEU A 221 -9.08 1.42 11.97
C LEU A 221 -8.63 2.71 11.28
N GLN A 222 -9.53 3.43 10.59
CA GLN A 222 -9.22 4.76 10.05
C GLN A 222 -8.89 5.76 11.15
N PHE A 223 -9.62 5.71 12.28
CA PHE A 223 -9.31 6.51 13.45
C PHE A 223 -7.92 6.15 14.03
N LEU A 224 -7.59 4.86 14.13
CA LEU A 224 -6.26 4.43 14.59
C LEU A 224 -5.15 4.80 13.60
N ASP A 225 -5.36 4.64 12.30
CA ASP A 225 -4.42 5.06 11.26
C ASP A 225 -4.20 6.57 11.32
N TRP A 226 -5.25 7.35 11.58
CA TRP A 226 -5.14 8.79 11.82
C TRP A 226 -4.39 9.10 13.13
N TRP A 227 -4.72 8.39 14.22
CA TRP A 227 -4.10 8.58 15.54
C TRP A 227 -2.61 8.25 15.54
N TYR A 228 -2.22 7.19 14.84
CA TYR A 228 -0.83 6.75 14.66
C TYR A 228 -0.18 7.29 13.39
N SER A 229 -0.85 8.18 12.65
CA SER A 229 -0.23 8.85 11.51
C SER A 229 0.99 9.61 12.01
N SER A 230 2.09 9.55 11.25
CA SER A 230 3.36 10.14 11.63
C SER A 230 3.26 11.63 11.97
N GLU A 231 2.31 12.35 11.35
CA GLU A 231 2.03 13.75 11.63
C GLU A 231 1.50 13.97 13.06
N ASN A 232 0.55 13.14 13.49
CA ASN A 232 0.01 13.19 14.85
C ASN A 232 0.96 12.56 15.89
N GLN A 233 1.85 11.68 15.46
CA GLN A 233 2.85 11.12 16.36
C GLN A 233 3.83 12.19 16.85
N GLU A 234 4.21 13.15 16.00
CA GLU A 234 5.06 14.28 16.40
C GLU A 234 4.33 15.26 17.34
N THR A 235 3.01 15.45 17.17
CA THR A 235 2.21 16.27 18.08
C THR A 235 1.96 15.59 19.43
N ILE A 236 1.73 14.28 19.45
CA ILE A 236 1.61 13.53 20.71
C ILE A 236 2.97 13.44 21.40
N LYS A 237 4.07 13.19 20.65
CA LYS A 237 5.44 13.24 21.19
C LYS A 237 5.76 14.62 21.73
N SER A 238 5.34 15.72 21.10
CA SER A 238 5.61 17.06 21.64
C SER A 238 4.79 17.37 22.89
N LEU A 239 3.54 16.88 22.98
CA LEU A 239 2.70 17.01 24.17
C LEU A 239 3.14 16.13 25.34
N THR A 240 3.79 15.00 25.05
CA THR A 240 4.32 14.06 26.07
C THR A 240 5.84 14.12 26.22
N ALA A 241 6.51 14.99 25.47
CA ALA A 241 7.95 15.16 25.53
C ALA A 241 8.32 15.79 26.88
N LEU A 242 9.05 15.02 27.67
CA LEU A 242 9.84 15.57 28.76
C LEU A 242 10.81 16.61 28.17
N PRO A 243 11.18 17.65 28.93
CA PRO A 243 12.18 18.61 28.50
C PRO A 243 13.43 17.84 28.09
N THR A 244 13.91 18.07 26.86
CA THR A 244 15.13 17.44 26.36
C THR A 244 16.23 17.70 27.38
N PRO A 245 16.85 16.66 27.98
CA PRO A 245 17.90 16.88 28.95
C PRO A 245 18.98 17.73 28.27
N PRO A 246 19.58 18.70 29.00
CA PRO A 246 20.66 19.49 28.43
C PRO A 246 21.69 18.53 27.84
N PRO A 247 22.19 18.80 26.61
CA PRO A 247 23.13 17.91 25.96
C PRO A 247 24.26 17.61 26.94
N PRO A 248 24.62 16.32 27.13
CA PRO A 248 25.64 15.97 28.11
C PRO A 248 26.91 16.75 27.80
N VAL A 249 27.35 17.57 28.76
CA VAL A 249 28.47 18.53 28.62
C VAL A 249 29.84 17.82 28.60
N HIS A 250 29.85 16.50 28.43
CA HIS A 250 31.05 15.70 28.41
C HIS A 250 31.32 15.27 26.98
N LEU A 251 32.21 16.01 26.32
CA LEU A 251 33.31 15.54 25.47
C LEU A 251 33.96 16.68 24.64
N ASP A 252 33.93 17.92 25.13
CA ASP A 252 34.86 18.98 24.68
C ASP A 252 36.25 18.85 25.36
N ASN A 253 36.59 17.67 25.89
CA ASN A 253 37.96 17.37 26.28
C ASN A 253 38.77 17.13 25.01
N GLY A 254 39.26 18.22 24.40
CA GLY A 254 40.52 18.32 23.67
C GLY A 254 41.04 17.04 23.03
N ALA A 255 40.22 16.33 22.25
CA ALA A 255 40.67 15.20 21.46
C ALA A 255 41.31 15.75 20.18
N THR A 256 42.42 16.47 20.35
CA THR A 256 43.53 16.52 19.41
C THR A 256 44.12 15.12 19.24
N SER A 257 43.27 14.13 18.91
CA SER A 257 43.74 12.90 18.29
C SER A 257 44.22 13.29 16.90
N ALA A 258 45.52 13.14 16.65
CA ALA A 258 46.18 13.44 15.38
C ALA A 258 45.54 12.75 14.14
N LEU A 259 44.56 11.87 14.35
CA LEU A 259 43.82 11.11 13.35
C LEU A 259 42.50 11.75 12.91
N LEU A 260 41.99 12.78 13.60
CA LEU A 260 40.70 13.39 13.30
C LEU A 260 40.82 14.66 12.44
N PRO A 261 40.03 14.80 11.36
CA PRO A 261 40.00 16.03 10.55
C PRO A 261 39.56 17.24 11.38
N LYS A 262 40.22 18.39 11.20
CA LYS A 262 39.84 19.66 11.85
C LYS A 262 38.44 20.15 11.46
N LEU A 263 37.98 19.81 10.24
CA LEU A 263 36.63 20.13 9.78
C LEU A 263 35.67 18.99 10.09
N LYS A 264 34.62 19.28 10.87
CA LYS A 264 33.57 18.32 11.22
C LYS A 264 32.92 17.72 9.96
N THR A 265 32.82 18.44 8.83
CA THR A 265 32.20 17.99 7.57
C THR A 265 32.99 16.93 6.79
N VAL A 266 34.22 16.63 7.19
CA VAL A 266 35.12 15.70 6.51
C VAL A 266 35.05 14.31 7.14
N CYS A 267 35.06 13.27 6.31
CA CYS A 267 35.08 11.88 6.76
C CYS A 267 36.47 11.51 7.33
N PRO A 268 36.57 10.95 8.55
CA PRO A 268 37.86 10.53 9.13
C PRO A 268 38.59 9.42 8.35
N LEU A 269 37.86 8.59 7.59
CA LEU A 269 38.42 7.47 6.83
C LEU A 269 38.98 7.90 5.47
N CYS A 270 38.18 8.60 4.66
CA CYS A 270 38.57 8.98 3.30
C CYS A 270 39.09 10.41 3.16
N ARG A 271 39.01 11.22 4.22
CA ARG A 271 39.41 12.64 4.28
C ARG A 271 38.77 13.53 3.21
N LYS A 272 37.65 13.11 2.63
CA LYS A 272 36.81 13.89 1.72
C LYS A 272 35.56 14.39 2.43
N ILE A 273 34.86 15.35 1.83
CA ILE A 273 33.53 15.78 2.29
C ILE A 273 32.62 14.56 2.43
N ARG A 274 31.89 14.47 3.55
CA ARG A 274 31.02 13.33 3.85
C ARG A 274 29.92 13.20 2.80
N VAL A 275 29.87 12.06 2.12
CA VAL A 275 28.76 11.66 1.23
C VAL A 275 27.97 10.57 1.94
N ASN A 276 26.65 10.72 2.04
CA ASN A 276 25.76 9.86 2.82
C ASN A 276 26.27 9.69 4.26
N ALA A 277 26.19 10.78 5.04
CA ALA A 277 26.68 10.83 6.41
C ALA A 277 26.05 9.71 7.25
N THR A 278 26.87 8.92 7.92
CA THR A 278 26.42 7.77 8.73
C THR A 278 27.12 7.81 10.07
N ALA A 279 26.34 7.86 11.14
CA ALA A 279 26.81 7.80 12.51
C ALA A 279 26.94 6.35 12.98
N LEU A 280 27.99 6.06 13.75
CA LEU A 280 28.02 4.87 14.59
C LEU A 280 27.23 5.16 15.87
N SER A 281 26.21 4.35 16.19
CA SER A 281 25.49 4.48 17.46
C SER A 281 26.38 4.12 18.67
N THR A 282 27.40 3.29 18.49
CA THR A 282 28.32 2.86 19.56
C THR A 282 29.34 3.92 19.95
N SER A 283 29.78 4.77 19.01
CA SER A 283 30.85 5.75 19.25
C SER A 283 30.47 7.20 18.98
N GLY A 284 29.33 7.46 18.34
CA GLY A 284 28.86 8.80 17.99
C GLY A 284 29.62 9.47 16.83
N PHE A 285 30.66 8.84 16.28
CA PHE A 285 31.42 9.40 15.15
C PHE A 285 30.68 9.21 13.83
N VAL A 286 30.81 10.21 12.95
CA VAL A 286 30.13 10.24 11.65
C VAL A 286 31.13 10.09 10.50
N PHE A 287 30.82 9.19 9.58
CA PHE A 287 31.64 8.83 8.42
C PHE A 287 30.82 8.90 7.13
N CYS A 288 31.45 8.69 5.98
CA CYS A 288 30.70 8.30 4.77
C CYS A 288 30.21 6.86 4.91
N TYR A 289 28.95 6.59 4.55
CA TYR A 289 28.36 5.25 4.59
C TYR A 289 29.27 4.16 4.02
N ARG A 290 29.75 4.34 2.78
CA ARG A 290 30.61 3.37 2.10
C ARG A 290 31.91 3.05 2.85
N CYS A 291 32.52 4.07 3.45
CA CYS A 291 33.80 3.93 4.15
C CYS A 291 33.62 3.12 5.43
N VAL A 292 32.62 3.48 6.23
CA VAL A 292 32.39 2.83 7.51
C VAL A 292 31.78 1.45 7.36
N TYR A 293 30.88 1.24 6.39
CA TYR A 293 30.31 -0.07 6.08
C TYR A 293 31.41 -1.08 5.72
N THR A 294 32.35 -0.70 4.85
CA THR A 294 33.47 -1.58 4.44
C THR A 294 34.38 -1.91 5.62
N TYR A 295 34.68 -0.91 6.45
CA TYR A 295 35.54 -1.10 7.62
C TYR A 295 34.90 -1.99 8.68
N VAL A 296 33.64 -1.71 9.06
CA VAL A 296 32.89 -2.47 10.07
C VAL A 296 32.63 -3.90 9.60
N LYS A 297 32.31 -4.11 8.32
CA LYS A 297 32.14 -5.46 7.77
C LYS A 297 33.42 -6.32 7.90
N THR A 298 34.59 -5.70 7.79
CA THR A 298 35.89 -6.40 7.81
C THR A 298 36.47 -6.54 9.21
N HIS A 299 36.28 -5.52 10.07
CA HIS A 299 36.97 -5.42 11.36
C HIS A 299 36.04 -5.48 12.59
N GLN A 300 34.72 -5.41 12.40
CA GLN A 300 33.69 -5.41 13.46
C GLN A 300 33.97 -4.46 14.64
N ARG A 301 34.55 -3.31 14.34
CA ARG A 301 34.93 -2.29 15.33
C ARG A 301 34.87 -0.89 14.77
N CYS A 302 34.79 0.10 15.65
CA CYS A 302 34.88 1.51 15.28
C CYS A 302 36.32 1.85 14.83
N PRO A 303 36.51 2.55 13.69
CA PRO A 303 37.83 2.94 13.21
C PRO A 303 38.53 4.01 14.06
N VAL A 304 37.78 4.74 14.89
CA VAL A 304 38.31 5.85 15.72
C VAL A 304 38.49 5.40 17.17
N THR A 305 37.44 4.83 17.78
CA THR A 305 37.47 4.45 19.21
C THR A 305 37.83 2.99 19.46
N GLY A 306 37.82 2.14 18.43
CA GLY A 306 38.03 0.70 18.58
C GLY A 306 36.87 -0.08 19.21
N TYR A 307 35.76 0.59 19.56
CA TYR A 307 34.59 -0.07 20.17
C TYR A 307 34.01 -1.16 19.26
N ALA A 308 33.64 -2.30 19.85
CA ALA A 308 32.97 -3.38 19.14
C ALA A 308 31.72 -2.83 18.44
N THR A 309 31.63 -3.04 17.13
CA THR A 309 30.57 -2.46 16.30
C THR A 309 30.20 -3.41 15.18
N GLU A 310 28.93 -3.74 15.10
CA GLU A 310 28.30 -4.47 13.99
C GLU A 310 27.54 -3.56 13.02
N LEU A 311 27.12 -4.09 11.86
CA LEU A 311 26.44 -3.34 10.80
C LEU A 311 25.10 -2.71 11.24
N GLN A 312 24.42 -3.30 12.23
CA GLN A 312 23.17 -2.77 12.79
C GLN A 312 23.35 -1.43 13.52
N HIS A 313 24.57 -1.10 13.94
CA HIS A 313 24.89 0.14 14.63
C HIS A 313 25.15 1.32 13.68
N LEU A 314 25.00 1.10 12.37
CA LEU A 314 25.14 2.14 11.35
C LEU A 314 23.82 2.90 11.21
N VAL A 315 23.78 4.15 11.65
CA VAL A 315 22.61 5.02 11.55
C VAL A 315 22.88 6.07 10.48
N LYS A 316 22.13 6.02 9.37
CA LYS A 316 22.24 7.02 8.31
C LYS A 316 21.62 8.34 8.79
N LEU A 317 22.35 9.43 8.61
CA LEU A 317 21.90 10.77 8.93
C LEU A 317 21.39 11.44 7.66
N TYR A 318 20.16 11.92 7.71
CA TYR A 318 19.58 12.79 6.69
C TYR A 318 19.74 14.22 7.19
N SER A 319 20.61 14.99 6.55
CA SER A 319 20.62 16.43 6.79
C SER A 319 19.38 17.01 6.13
N PRO A 320 18.56 17.83 6.81
CA PRO A 320 17.64 18.69 6.08
C PRO A 320 18.48 19.52 5.11
N GLU A 321 18.10 19.51 3.84
CA GLU A 321 18.77 20.31 2.81
C GLU A 321 18.74 21.78 3.25
N SER A 322 19.91 22.41 3.28
CA SER A 322 20.08 23.84 3.49
C SER A 322 19.73 24.62 2.23
#